data_AF-A0A1H3XCG6-F1
#
_entry.id   AF-A0A1H3XCG6-F1
#
_cell.length_a   1.000
_cell.length_b   1.000
_cell.length_c   1.000
_cell.angle_alpha   90.00
_cell.angle_beta   90.00
_cell.angle_gamma   90.00
#
_symmetry.space_group_name_H-M   'P 1'
#
loop_
_entity.id
_entity.type
_entity.pdbx_description
1 polymer ?
#
loop_
_entity_poly.entity_id
_entity_poly.type
_entity_poly.pdbx_seq_one_letter_code
_entity_poly.pdbx_strand_id
1 'polypeptide(L)' 'MRKTDLGTKDLLNPQETIEHFRLSGRKFYAMLKANKKNDFVVLYGTRKLIIRVAFQKYLLSHPELRRKDTWE' A
#
# COMPACT_ATOMS: atom_id res chain seq x y z
N MET A 1 11.62 20.83 -2.45
CA MET A 1 11.62 19.53 -3.17
C MET A 1 10.21 19.30 -3.70
N ARG A 2 9.99 19.19 -5.02
CA ARG A 2 8.65 18.92 -5.56
C ARG A 2 8.18 17.56 -5.04
N LYS A 3 7.02 17.52 -4.39
CA LYS A 3 6.36 16.27 -3.99
C LYS A 3 6.07 15.51 -5.29
N THR A 4 6.74 14.39 -5.50
CA THR A 4 6.48 13.55 -6.69
C THR A 4 5.07 12.99 -6.59
N ASP A 5 4.31 13.05 -7.67
CA ASP A 5 2.98 12.45 -7.71
C ASP A 5 3.10 10.93 -7.57
N LEU A 6 2.53 10.38 -6.49
CA LEU A 6 2.56 8.95 -6.20
C LEU A 6 1.82 8.13 -7.25
N GLY A 7 0.88 8.74 -7.99
CA GLY A 7 0.16 8.10 -9.10
C GLY A 7 1.06 7.73 -10.28
N THR A 8 2.24 8.34 -10.41
CA THR A 8 3.18 8.08 -11.52
C THR A 8 4.24 7.03 -11.20
N LYS A 9 4.37 6.61 -9.94
CA LYS A 9 5.38 5.62 -9.52
C LYS A 9 4.90 4.19 -9.72
N ASP A 10 5.75 3.31 -10.21
CA ASP A 10 5.43 1.87 -10.28
C ASP A 10 5.61 1.16 -8.93
N LEU A 11 6.59 1.62 -8.15
CA LEU A 11 6.91 1.10 -6.83
C LEU A 11 6.70 2.19 -5.78
N LEU A 12 5.98 1.83 -4.71
CA LEU A 12 5.74 2.67 -3.56
C LEU A 12 6.40 2.05 -2.34
N ASN A 13 6.97 2.86 -1.45
CA ASN A 13 7.30 2.38 -0.12
C ASN A 13 6.01 2.19 0.72
N PRO A 14 6.08 1.51 1.88
CA PRO A 14 4.89 1.26 2.71
C PRO A 14 4.13 2.53 3.11
N GLN A 15 4.84 3.62 3.42
CA GLN A 15 4.23 4.88 3.81
C GLN A 15 3.54 5.57 2.64
N GLU A 16 4.20 5.62 1.48
CA GLU A 16 3.60 6.12 0.22
C GLU A 16 2.36 5.32 -0.17
N THR A 17 2.37 4.01 0.05
CA THR A 17 1.21 3.14 -0.22
C THR A 17 0.03 3.50 0.67
N ILE A 18 0.28 3.71 1.97
CA ILE A 18 -0.76 4.14 2.93
C ILE A 18 -1.36 5.49 2.52
N GLU A 19 -0.53 6.45 2.11
CA GLU A 19 -0.96 7.78 1.66
C GLU A 19 -1.75 7.69 0.35
N HIS A 20 -1.19 7.04 -0.67
CA HIS A 20 -1.78 6.95 -2.01
C HIS A 20 -3.14 6.24 -2.00
N PHE A 21 -3.27 5.12 -1.28
CA PHE A 21 -4.51 4.32 -1.26
C PHE A 21 -5.44 4.65 -0.07
N ARG A 22 -5.11 5.67 0.73
CA ARG A 22 -5.84 6.05 1.96
C ARG A 22 -6.11 4.87 2.89
N LEU A 23 -5.05 4.13 3.23
CA LEU A 23 -5.16 2.92 4.04
C LEU A 23 -5.15 3.23 5.54
N SER A 24 -5.72 2.33 6.33
CA SER A 24 -5.41 2.25 7.76
C SER A 24 -4.01 1.66 7.92
N GLY A 25 -3.06 2.45 8.40
CA GLY A 25 -1.67 2.00 8.60
C GLY A 25 -1.58 0.75 9.49
N ARG A 26 -2.36 0.70 10.58
CA ARG A 26 -2.43 -0.47 11.47
C ARG A 26 -2.82 -1.75 10.73
N LYS A 27 -3.91 -1.69 9.95
CA LYS A 27 -4.41 -2.85 9.19
C LYS A 27 -3.43 -3.26 8.09
N PHE A 28 -2.85 -2.28 7.40
CA PHE A 28 -1.88 -2.53 6.34
C PHE A 28 -0.63 -3.25 6.86
N TYR A 29 0.00 -2.76 7.94
CA TYR A 29 1.17 -3.43 8.51
C TYR A 29 0.83 -4.80 9.14
N ALA A 30 -0.35 -4.94 9.74
CA ALA A 30 -0.82 -6.24 10.21
C ALA A 30 -0.96 -7.24 9.06
N MET A 31 -1.55 -6.83 7.94
CA MET A 31 -1.66 -7.65 6.72
C MET A 31 -0.29 -8.04 6.16
N LEU A 32 0.65 -7.09 6.07
CA LEU A 32 2.02 -7.37 5.61
C LEU A 32 2.78 -8.35 6.51
N LYS A 33 2.43 -8.44 7.79
CA LYS A 33 3.01 -9.40 8.75
C LYS A 33 2.34 -10.77 8.66
N ALA A 34 1.02 -10.79 8.49
CA ALA A 34 0.22 -12.02 8.45
C ALA A 34 0.44 -12.79 7.15
N ASN A 35 0.54 -12.09 6.01
CA ASN A 35 0.61 -12.73 4.70
C ASN A 35 2.06 -12.77 4.19
N LYS A 36 2.65 -13.97 4.17
CA LYS A 36 4.07 -14.17 3.80
C LYS A 36 4.31 -14.15 2.29
N LYS A 37 3.28 -14.32 1.47
CA LYS A 37 3.38 -14.28 0.01
C LYS A 37 2.35 -13.28 -0.52
N ASN A 38 2.82 -12.08 -0.80
CA ASN A 38 2.04 -11.04 -1.47
C ASN A 38 2.69 -10.79 -2.82
N ASP A 39 1.98 -11.05 -3.91
CA ASP A 39 2.51 -10.90 -5.28
C ASP A 39 2.76 -9.43 -5.67
N PHE A 40 2.34 -8.49 -4.81
CA PHE A 40 2.57 -7.07 -4.93
C PHE A 40 3.71 -6.54 -4.05
N VAL A 41 4.40 -7.39 -3.28
CA VAL A 41 5.53 -6.98 -2.43
C VAL A 41 6.84 -7.45 -3.05
N VAL A 42 7.77 -6.52 -3.23
CA VAL A 42 9.14 -6.81 -3.69
C VAL A 42 10.16 -6.38 -2.63
N LEU A 43 11.27 -7.10 -2.55
CA LEU A 43 12.38 -6.77 -1.66
C LEU A 43 13.48 -6.07 -2.46
N TYR A 44 13.80 -4.84 -2.08
CA TYR A 44 14.95 -4.09 -2.57
C TYR A 44 15.97 -3.95 -1.45
N GLY A 45 16.92 -4.89 -1.41
CA GLY A 45 17.78 -5.09 -0.24
C GLY A 45 16.95 -5.44 0.99
N THR A 46 17.05 -4.62 2.05
CA THR A 46 16.26 -4.79 3.28
C THR A 46 14.89 -4.12 3.24
N ARG A 47 14.61 -3.34 2.18
CA ARG A 47 13.38 -2.54 2.08
C ARG A 47 12.29 -3.32 1.35
N LYS A 48 11.08 -3.32 1.93
CA LYS A 48 9.87 -3.76 1.23
C LYS A 48 9.35 -2.60 0.37
N LEU A 49 9.11 -2.87 -0.90
CA LEU A 49 8.38 -1.97 -1.81
C LEU A 49 7.10 -2.67 -2.29
N ILE A 50 6.13 -1.86 -2.69
CA ILE A 50 4.81 -2.27 -3.13
C ILE A 50 4.66 -1.92 -4.61
N ILE A 51 4.37 -2.92 -5.44
CA ILE A 51 4.00 -2.73 -6.84
C ILE A 51 2.61 -2.09 -6.87
N ARG A 52 2.54 -0.81 -7.25
CA ARG A 52 1.32 0.01 -7.16
C ARG A 52 0.14 -0.62 -7.87
N VAL A 53 0.34 -1.04 -9.13
CA VAL A 53 -0.74 -1.62 -9.96
C VAL A 53 -1.22 -2.99 -9.46
N ALA A 54 -0.31 -3.81 -8.93
CA ALA A 54 -0.67 -5.12 -8.38
C ALA A 54 -1.43 -4.96 -7.06
N PHE A 55 -0.98 -4.05 -6.19
CA PHE A 55 -1.69 -3.75 -4.95
C PHE A 55 -3.06 -3.10 -5.18
N GLN A 56 -3.19 -2.25 -6.21
CA GLN A 56 -4.49 -1.70 -6.59
C GLN A 56 -5.50 -2.81 -6.92
N LYS A 57 -5.09 -3.83 -7.68
CA LYS A 57 -5.95 -5.00 -7.98
C LYS A 57 -6.30 -5.79 -6.71
N TYR A 58 -5.33 -6.02 -5.83
CA TYR A 58 -5.56 -6.68 -4.55
C TYR A 58 -6.57 -5.93 -3.68
N LEU A 59 -6.51 -4.59 -3.66
CA LEU A 59 -7.39 -3.76 -2.85
C LEU A 59 -8.86 -3.81 -3.29
N LEU A 60 -9.15 -4.19 -4.55
CA LEU A 60 -10.51 -4.37 -5.03
C LEU A 60 -11.26 -5.47 -4.26
N SER A 61 -10.56 -6.52 -3.82
CA SER A 61 -11.13 -7.61 -3.02
C SER A 61 -10.91 -7.45 -1.51
N HIS A 62 -10.24 -6.37 -1.07
CA HIS A 62 -9.90 -6.12 0.33
C HIS A 62 -10.25 -4.69 0.78
N PRO A 63 -11.51 -4.24 0.61
CA PRO A 63 -11.92 -2.88 0.96
C PRO A 63 -11.74 -2.55 2.45
N GLU A 64 -11.70 -3.55 3.33
CA GLU A 64 -11.52 -3.40 4.77
C GLU A 64 -10.16 -2.78 5.16
N LEU A 65 -9.18 -2.76 4.26
CA LEU A 65 -7.89 -2.11 4.47
C LEU A 65 -7.94 -0.59 4.34
N ARG A 66 -8.93 -0.05 3.62
CA ARG A 66 -9.12 1.40 3.47
C ARG A 66 -9.52 2.02 4.82
N ARG A 67 -9.17 3.29 5.03
CA ARG A 67 -9.81 4.07 6.08
C ARG A 67 -11.29 4.19 5.74
N LYS A 68 -12.14 4.00 6.75
CA LYS A 68 -13.48 4.56 6.69
C LYS A 68 -13.27 6.05 6.89
N ASP A 69 -13.47 6.84 5.85
CA ASP A 69 -13.52 8.29 6.00
C ASP A 69 -14.84 8.56 6.74
N THR A 70 -14.79 8.57 8.08
CA THR A 70 -15.90 9.03 8.93
C THR A 70 -15.90 10.55 8.88
N TRP A 71 -16.49 11.09 7.83
CA TRP A 71 -17.00 12.45 7.81
C TRP A 71 -18.51 12.32 7.58
N GLU A 72 -19.27 12.39 8.68
CA GLU A 72 -20.63 12.94 8.68
C GLU A 72 -20.53 14.47 8.70
#